data_AF-A0A949QC51-F1
#
_entry.id   AF-A0A949QC51-F1
#
_cell.length_a   1.000
_cell.length_b   1.000
_cell.length_c   1.000
_cell.angle_alpha   90.00
_cell.angle_beta   90.00
_cell.angle_gamma   90.00
#
_symmetry.space_group_name_H-M   'P 1'
#
loop_
_entity.id
_entity.type
_entity.pdbx_description
1 polymer ?
#
loop_
_entity_poly.entity_id
_entity_poly.type
_entity_poly.pdbx_seq_one_letter_code
_entity_poly.pdbx_strand_id
1 'polypeptide(L)'
;AESVCVAVSCALGQYVSGILCVDCSAGTYSDVIGATSCVACPAGAYSDVARASSASVCTTCPANSQSPISSSSVTSCTCNVGYPGPAGGPCTFSSACTPGNTRSGVACVPCSYGTFKATTGDEACTTCAAGQKANLGATACTGCVAIADV
;
A
#
# COMPACT_ATOMS: atom_id res chain seq x y z
N ALA A 1 -50.67 -1.10 -25.33
CA ALA A 1 -49.56 -1.89 -24.78
C ALA A 1 -49.22 -1.27 -23.44
N GLU A 2 -49.56 -1.92 -22.33
CA GLU A 2 -49.25 -1.41 -21.00
C GLU A 2 -47.73 -1.46 -20.79
N SER A 3 -47.13 -0.29 -20.60
CA SER A 3 -45.75 -0.16 -20.15
C SER A 3 -45.72 -0.48 -18.65
N VAL A 4 -45.53 -1.76 -18.31
CA VAL A 4 -45.29 -2.16 -16.92
C VAL A 4 -43.86 -1.77 -16.56
N CYS A 5 -43.71 -0.79 -15.68
CA CYS A 5 -42.43 -0.49 -15.04
C CYS A 5 -42.09 -1.63 -14.08
N VAL A 6 -41.34 -2.62 -14.54
CA VAL A 6 -40.76 -3.63 -13.64
C VAL A 6 -39.51 -3.03 -13.01
N ALA A 7 -39.54 -2.84 -11.71
CA ALA A 7 -38.35 -2.51 -10.94
C ALA A 7 -37.44 -3.74 -10.91
N VAL A 8 -36.24 -3.64 -11.51
CA VAL A 8 -35.21 -4.67 -11.35
C VAL A 8 -34.62 -4.53 -9.94
N SER A 9 -34.90 -5.50 -9.08
CA SER A 9 -34.39 -5.55 -7.71
C SER A 9 -33.35 -6.66 -7.58
N CYS A 10 -32.07 -6.28 -7.51
CA CYS A 10 -30.96 -7.22 -7.38
C CYS A 10 -30.81 -7.73 -5.94
N ALA A 11 -30.31 -8.95 -5.80
CA ALA A 11 -30.06 -9.55 -4.50
C ALA A 11 -28.89 -8.86 -3.78
N LEU A 12 -28.66 -9.23 -2.51
CA LEU A 12 -27.50 -8.79 -1.75
C LEU A 12 -26.20 -9.14 -2.48
N GLY A 13 -25.18 -8.31 -2.31
CA GLY A 13 -23.91 -8.42 -3.01
C GLY A 13 -23.96 -8.08 -4.50
N GLN A 14 -25.07 -7.50 -4.96
CA GLN A 14 -25.25 -7.04 -6.33
C GLN A 14 -25.80 -5.61 -6.36
N TYR A 15 -25.65 -4.95 -7.51
CA TYR A 15 -26.27 -3.68 -7.81
C TYR A 15 -26.91 -3.67 -9.20
N VAL A 16 -27.89 -2.78 -9.38
CA VAL A 16 -28.62 -2.59 -10.63
C VAL A 16 -27.79 -1.74 -11.58
N SER A 17 -27.53 -2.26 -12.77
CA SER A 17 -26.93 -1.53 -13.90
C SER A 17 -27.83 -1.67 -15.13
N GLY A 18 -28.64 -0.65 -15.40
CA GLY A 18 -29.71 -0.72 -16.40
C GLY A 18 -30.79 -1.72 -15.98
N ILE A 19 -30.85 -2.86 -16.68
CA ILE A 19 -31.78 -3.97 -16.38
C ILE A 19 -31.07 -5.22 -15.84
N LEU A 20 -29.75 -5.15 -15.65
CA LEU A 20 -28.93 -6.26 -15.20
C LEU A 20 -28.55 -6.11 -13.73
N CYS A 21 -28.37 -7.25 -13.08
CA CYS A 21 -27.74 -7.33 -11.76
C CYS A 21 -26.26 -7.64 -11.93
N VAL A 22 -25.44 -6.72 -11.43
CA VAL A 22 -23.98 -6.82 -11.49
C VAL A 22 -23.46 -7.11 -10.08
N ASP A 23 -22.57 -8.09 -9.98
CA ASP A 23 -21.95 -8.44 -8.71
C ASP A 23 -21.05 -7.31 -8.21
N CYS A 24 -21.06 -7.09 -6.90
CA CYS A 24 -20.05 -6.26 -6.26
C CYS A 24 -18.68 -6.89 -6.43
N SER A 25 -17.72 -6.14 -6.98
CA SER A 25 -16.34 -6.63 -7.09
C SER A 25 -15.71 -6.75 -5.71
N ALA A 26 -14.63 -7.54 -5.61
CA ALA A 26 -13.77 -7.54 -4.44
C ALA A 26 -13.38 -6.10 -4.04
N GLY A 27 -13.29 -5.87 -2.73
CA GLY A 27 -13.14 -4.54 -2.14
C GLY A 27 -14.46 -3.79 -1.95
N THR A 28 -15.60 -4.35 -2.36
CA THR A 28 -16.93 -3.74 -2.22
C THR A 28 -17.98 -4.76 -1.77
N TYR A 29 -19.10 -4.27 -1.22
CA TYR A 29 -20.23 -5.08 -0.79
C TYR A 29 -21.56 -4.38 -1.05
N SER A 30 -22.67 -5.10 -0.98
CA SER A 30 -24.02 -4.52 -1.01
C SER A 30 -24.90 -5.29 -0.03
N ASP A 31 -25.35 -4.61 1.01
CA ASP A 31 -26.25 -5.12 2.06
C ASP A 31 -27.72 -4.71 1.84
N VAL A 32 -28.02 -4.12 0.68
CA VAL A 32 -29.35 -3.63 0.31
C VAL A 32 -29.86 -4.33 -0.93
N ILE A 33 -31.05 -4.93 -0.84
CA ILE A 33 -31.76 -5.47 -2.01
C ILE A 33 -32.15 -4.31 -2.93
N GLY A 34 -31.85 -4.44 -4.22
CA GLY A 34 -32.10 -3.39 -5.21
C GLY A 34 -31.13 -2.22 -5.13
N ALA A 35 -29.93 -2.41 -4.54
CA ALA A 35 -28.89 -1.39 -4.54
C ALA A 35 -28.56 -0.93 -5.97
N THR A 36 -28.26 0.36 -6.14
CA THR A 36 -27.82 0.94 -7.42
C THR A 36 -26.31 1.08 -7.53
N SER A 37 -25.59 0.81 -6.44
CA SER A 37 -24.13 0.78 -6.36
C SER A 37 -23.67 -0.10 -5.20
N CYS A 38 -22.44 -0.60 -5.28
CA CYS A 38 -21.79 -1.26 -4.15
C CYS A 38 -21.13 -0.24 -3.21
N VAL A 39 -21.12 -0.56 -1.92
CA VAL A 39 -20.41 0.16 -0.88
C VAL A 39 -18.96 -0.31 -0.86
N ALA A 40 -18.01 0.62 -0.89
CA ALA A 40 -16.59 0.30 -0.82
C ALA A 40 -16.17 -0.07 0.61
N CYS A 41 -15.25 -1.03 0.74
CA CYS A 41 -14.49 -1.18 1.97
C CYS A 41 -13.71 0.11 2.26
N PRO A 42 -13.74 0.61 3.51
CA PRO A 42 -13.07 1.86 3.86
C PRO A 42 -11.55 1.73 3.73
N ALA A 43 -10.85 2.88 3.69
CA ALA A 43 -9.39 2.90 3.75
C ALA A 43 -8.88 2.18 5.02
N GLY A 44 -7.75 1.48 4.90
CA GLY A 44 -7.24 0.63 5.97
C GLY A 44 -7.96 -0.73 6.09
N ALA A 45 -8.88 -1.04 5.17
CA ALA A 45 -9.48 -2.36 5.04
C ALA A 45 -9.42 -2.86 3.58
N TYR A 46 -9.55 -4.17 3.40
CA TYR A 46 -9.62 -4.81 2.10
C TYR A 46 -10.64 -5.95 2.12
N SER A 47 -11.06 -6.41 0.96
CA SER A 47 -11.85 -7.64 0.83
C SER A 47 -11.54 -8.35 -0.47
N ASP A 48 -11.16 -9.61 -0.42
CA ASP A 48 -10.93 -10.46 -1.60
C ASP A 48 -12.20 -11.17 -2.09
N VAL A 49 -13.33 -10.94 -1.41
CA VAL A 49 -14.60 -11.61 -1.69
C VAL A 49 -15.42 -10.80 -2.70
N ALA A 50 -15.69 -11.41 -3.85
CA ALA A 50 -16.68 -10.88 -4.79
C ALA A 50 -18.10 -11.18 -4.29
N ARG A 51 -19.04 -10.34 -4.74
CA ARG A 51 -20.49 -10.46 -4.49
C ARG A 51 -20.83 -10.47 -3.00
N ALA A 52 -20.07 -9.69 -2.23
CA ALA A 52 -20.20 -9.65 -0.78
C ALA A 52 -21.47 -8.93 -0.34
N SER A 53 -22.21 -9.53 0.59
CA SER A 53 -23.51 -9.05 1.05
C SER A 53 -23.48 -8.24 2.35
N SER A 54 -22.30 -8.00 2.92
CA SER A 54 -22.16 -7.31 4.21
C SER A 54 -20.80 -6.65 4.36
N ALA A 55 -20.74 -5.59 5.17
CA ALA A 55 -19.51 -4.89 5.53
C ALA A 55 -18.51 -5.76 6.29
N SER A 56 -18.97 -6.83 6.94
CA SER A 56 -18.15 -7.76 7.73
C SER A 56 -17.07 -8.46 6.90
N VAL A 57 -17.19 -8.42 5.58
CA VAL A 57 -16.20 -8.95 4.63
C VAL A 57 -14.95 -8.07 4.54
N CYS A 58 -15.05 -6.80 4.94
CA CYS A 58 -13.95 -5.86 4.92
C CYS A 58 -13.01 -6.16 6.08
N THR A 59 -11.93 -6.85 5.76
CA THR A 59 -10.89 -7.21 6.71
C THR A 59 -9.97 -6.01 6.92
N THR A 60 -9.76 -5.62 8.17
CA THR A 60 -8.81 -4.56 8.51
C THR A 60 -7.39 -4.98 8.17
N CYS A 61 -6.60 -4.04 7.65
CA CYS A 61 -5.19 -4.25 7.41
C CYS A 61 -4.43 -4.62 8.72
N PRO A 62 -3.30 -5.35 8.61
CA PRO A 62 -2.44 -5.62 9.75
C PRO A 62 -2.02 -4.35 10.50
N ALA A 63 -1.64 -4.50 11.77
CA ALA A 63 -1.21 -3.37 12.59
C ALA A 63 -0.09 -2.57 11.91
N ASN A 64 -0.19 -1.23 11.99
CA ASN A 64 0.74 -0.28 11.37
C ASN A 64 0.81 -0.37 9.83
N SER A 65 -0.28 -0.76 9.17
CA SER A 65 -0.41 -0.73 7.71
C SER A 65 -1.73 -0.12 7.27
N GLN A 66 -1.77 0.37 6.03
CA GLN A 66 -2.93 1.04 5.45
C GLN A 66 -3.12 0.60 3.99
N SER A 67 -4.39 0.53 3.57
CA SER A 67 -4.80 0.28 2.19
C SER A 67 -5.66 1.44 1.66
N PRO A 68 -5.70 1.66 0.33
CA PRO A 68 -6.69 2.53 -0.31
C PRO A 68 -8.14 2.05 -0.08
N ILE A 69 -9.10 2.95 -0.24
CA ILE A 69 -10.54 2.62 -0.29
C ILE A 69 -10.77 1.59 -1.41
N SER A 70 -11.69 0.65 -1.19
CA SER A 70 -12.05 -0.40 -2.16
C SER A 70 -10.91 -1.37 -2.51
N SER A 71 -9.96 -1.57 -1.61
CA SER A 71 -8.87 -2.53 -1.82
C SER A 71 -9.38 -3.96 -1.86
N SER A 72 -8.92 -4.73 -2.85
CA SER A 72 -9.35 -6.11 -3.07
C SER A 72 -8.37 -7.17 -2.58
N SER A 73 -7.24 -6.77 -2.00
CA SER A 73 -6.17 -7.69 -1.59
C SER A 73 -5.45 -7.20 -0.35
N VAL A 74 -5.03 -8.14 0.50
CA VAL A 74 -4.17 -7.89 1.66
C VAL A 74 -2.85 -7.24 1.27
N THR A 75 -2.33 -7.52 0.07
CA THR A 75 -1.10 -6.90 -0.44
C THR A 75 -1.28 -5.42 -0.78
N SER A 76 -2.51 -4.89 -0.77
CA SER A 76 -2.76 -3.45 -0.85
C SER A 76 -2.53 -2.76 0.51
N CYS A 77 -2.43 -3.52 1.61
CA CYS A 77 -2.02 -3.02 2.90
C CYS A 77 -0.51 -2.77 2.90
N THR A 78 -0.11 -1.52 2.71
CA THR A 78 1.28 -1.10 2.75
C THR A 78 1.62 -0.57 4.14
N CYS A 79 2.83 -0.84 4.60
CA CYS A 79 3.22 -0.41 5.94
C CYS A 79 3.29 1.11 6.05
N ASN A 80 2.85 1.62 7.20
CA ASN A 80 2.95 3.03 7.53
C ASN A 80 4.41 3.45 7.65
N VAL A 81 4.64 4.75 7.43
CA VAL A 81 5.95 5.37 7.58
C VAL A 81 6.53 5.04 8.95
N GLY A 82 7.71 4.41 8.98
CA GLY A 82 8.41 4.01 10.20
C GLY A 82 8.25 2.57 10.65
N TYR A 83 7.39 1.80 9.98
CA TYR A 83 7.19 0.39 10.27
C TYR A 83 7.55 -0.45 9.04
N PRO A 84 8.84 -0.66 8.71
CA PRO A 84 9.19 -1.47 7.55
C PRO A 84 8.58 -2.88 7.63
N GLY A 85 8.18 -3.41 6.47
CA GLY A 85 7.60 -4.74 6.37
C GLY A 85 7.11 -5.05 4.95
N PRO A 86 6.83 -6.32 4.64
CA PRO A 86 6.24 -6.71 3.37
C PRO A 86 4.77 -6.26 3.29
N ALA A 87 4.29 -5.94 2.08
CA ALA A 87 2.90 -5.58 1.86
C ALA A 87 1.96 -6.73 2.25
N GLY A 88 0.96 -6.43 3.08
CA GLY A 88 0.04 -7.41 3.66
C GLY A 88 0.63 -8.28 4.77
N GLY A 89 1.89 -8.08 5.16
CA GLY A 89 2.54 -8.81 6.24
C GLY A 89 2.77 -7.96 7.50
N PRO A 90 3.58 -8.46 8.43
CA PRO A 90 3.85 -7.75 9.68
C PRO A 90 4.70 -6.50 9.42
N CYS A 91 4.19 -5.35 9.85
CA CYS A 91 4.91 -4.08 9.86
C CYS A 91 5.49 -3.86 11.26
N THR A 92 6.81 -3.91 11.40
CA THR A 92 7.48 -3.86 12.70
C THR A 92 8.14 -2.50 12.92
N PHE A 93 8.11 -2.00 14.16
CA PHE A 93 8.82 -0.78 14.50
C PHE A 93 10.32 -1.02 14.38
N SER A 94 11.00 -0.18 13.60
CA SER A 94 12.45 -0.21 13.51
C SER A 94 13.04 0.77 14.51
N SER A 95 13.59 0.24 15.60
CA SER A 95 14.27 1.02 16.65
C SER A 95 15.65 1.51 16.23
N ALA A 96 16.17 1.05 15.10
CA ALA A 96 17.43 1.49 14.54
C ALA A 96 17.43 1.24 13.02
N CYS A 97 17.80 2.25 12.24
CA CYS A 97 17.83 2.12 10.79
C CYS A 97 18.96 1.20 10.33
N THR A 98 18.65 0.26 9.44
CA THR A 98 19.62 -0.66 8.84
C THR A 98 20.65 0.10 7.99
N PRO A 99 21.83 -0.49 7.72
CA PRO A 99 22.82 0.10 6.81
C PRO A 99 22.17 0.61 5.52
N GLY A 100 22.62 1.76 5.05
CA GLY A 100 22.06 2.47 3.91
C GLY A 100 20.85 3.34 4.23
N ASN A 101 20.35 3.36 5.47
CA ASN A 101 19.22 4.20 5.88
C ASN A 101 19.55 5.08 7.10
N THR A 102 18.96 6.26 7.16
CA THR A 102 19.08 7.19 8.29
C THR A 102 17.70 7.57 8.85
N ARG A 103 17.68 8.10 10.07
CA ARG A 103 16.46 8.49 10.76
C ARG A 103 15.90 9.80 10.20
N SER A 104 14.64 9.75 9.77
CA SER A 104 13.83 10.94 9.48
C SER A 104 12.49 10.84 10.21
N GLY A 105 12.39 11.50 11.36
CA GLY A 105 11.24 11.37 12.26
C GLY A 105 11.14 9.97 12.87
N VAL A 106 10.07 9.24 12.53
CA VAL A 106 9.90 7.81 12.86
C VAL A 106 10.19 6.89 11.67
N ALA A 107 10.61 7.44 10.52
CA ALA A 107 10.94 6.71 9.29
C ALA A 107 12.43 6.40 9.17
N CYS A 108 12.77 5.24 8.61
CA CYS A 108 14.11 4.99 8.09
C CYS A 108 14.08 5.29 6.59
N VAL A 109 14.83 6.30 6.18
CA VAL A 109 14.88 6.74 4.78
C VAL A 109 16.25 6.42 4.20
N PRO A 110 16.34 6.05 2.91
CA PRO A 110 17.62 5.71 2.31
C PRO A 110 18.57 6.91 2.29
N CYS A 111 19.87 6.64 2.47
CA CYS A 111 20.91 7.62 2.30
C CYS A 111 20.85 8.24 0.90
N SER A 112 20.89 9.56 0.82
CA SER A 112 20.87 10.29 -0.46
C SER A 112 22.15 10.02 -1.27
N TYR A 113 22.11 10.28 -2.58
CA TYR A 113 23.28 10.18 -3.44
C TYR A 113 24.49 10.92 -2.86
N GLY A 114 25.67 10.30 -2.95
CA GLY A 114 26.90 10.85 -2.37
C GLY A 114 27.07 10.61 -0.85
N THR A 115 26.11 9.95 -0.20
CA THR A 115 26.20 9.56 1.22
C THR A 115 25.98 8.06 1.41
N PHE A 116 26.51 7.51 2.50
CA PHE A 116 26.40 6.09 2.84
C PHE A 116 26.21 5.87 4.34
N LYS A 117 25.74 4.69 4.74
CA LYS A 117 25.76 4.25 6.15
C LYS A 117 26.09 2.78 6.25
N ALA A 118 27.23 2.44 6.85
CA ALA A 118 27.70 1.06 6.93
C ALA A 118 27.09 0.27 8.10
N THR A 119 26.59 0.96 9.12
CA THR A 119 26.15 0.35 10.39
C THR A 119 24.70 0.64 10.68
N THR A 120 24.07 -0.28 11.41
CA THR A 120 22.73 -0.08 11.98
C THR A 120 22.75 1.04 13.02
N GLY A 121 21.71 1.88 13.05
CA GLY A 121 21.56 2.99 13.98
C GLY A 121 20.78 4.16 13.37
N ASP A 122 20.49 5.19 14.16
CA ASP A 122 19.68 6.33 13.74
C ASP A 122 20.50 7.52 13.23
N GLU A 123 21.83 7.40 13.22
CA GLU A 123 22.73 8.47 12.86
C GLU A 123 22.55 8.92 11.40
N ALA A 124 22.95 10.16 11.12
CA ALA A 124 23.00 10.69 9.77
C ALA A 124 23.92 9.85 8.86
N CYS A 125 23.63 9.83 7.57
CA CYS A 125 24.52 9.21 6.59
C CYS A 125 25.84 9.99 6.47
N THR A 126 26.93 9.26 6.27
CA THR A 126 28.27 9.82 6.10
C THR A 126 28.48 10.22 4.64
N THR A 127 29.06 11.40 4.40
CA THR A 127 29.38 11.87 3.03
C THR A 127 30.60 11.15 2.47
N CYS A 128 30.57 10.81 1.18
CA CYS A 128 31.71 10.22 0.48
C CYS A 128 32.85 11.22 0.30
N ALA A 129 34.09 10.73 0.35
CA ALA A 129 35.27 11.55 0.07
C ALA A 129 35.36 11.90 -1.44
N ALA A 130 36.16 12.91 -1.76
CA ALA A 130 36.43 13.28 -3.16
C ALA A 130 36.96 12.08 -3.96
N GLY A 131 36.45 11.90 -5.18
CA GLY A 131 36.78 10.72 -6.01
C GLY A 131 35.99 9.46 -5.66
N GLN A 132 34.95 9.55 -4.83
CA GLN A 132 34.04 8.44 -4.53
C GLN A 132 32.57 8.81 -4.85
N LYS A 133 31.76 7.79 -5.15
CA LYS A 133 30.31 7.91 -5.36
C LYS A 133 29.55 6.93 -4.47
N ALA A 134 28.34 7.30 -4.11
CA ALA A 134 27.37 6.43 -3.48
C ALA A 134 26.00 6.64 -4.13
N ASN A 135 25.31 5.54 -4.43
CA ASN A 135 23.94 5.57 -4.93
C ASN A 135 22.95 5.74 -3.75
N LEU A 136 21.68 5.94 -4.08
CA LEU A 136 20.60 5.95 -3.09
C LEU A 136 20.63 4.65 -2.25
N GLY A 137 20.66 4.79 -0.93
CA GLY A 137 20.67 3.65 0.00
C GLY A 137 22.02 2.94 0.10
N ALA A 138 23.13 3.57 -0.31
CA ALA A 138 24.44 2.92 -0.26
C ALA A 138 24.91 2.60 1.17
N THR A 139 25.50 1.42 1.34
CA THR A 139 26.15 1.01 2.60
C THR A 139 27.65 1.30 2.63
N ALA A 140 28.23 1.72 1.49
CA ALA A 140 29.62 2.12 1.36
C ALA A 140 29.80 3.06 0.16
N CYS A 141 30.85 3.88 0.18
CA CYS A 141 31.28 4.64 -0.97
C CYS A 141 32.10 3.77 -1.93
N THR A 142 31.88 3.93 -3.22
CA THR A 142 32.64 3.25 -4.28
C THR A 142 33.57 4.27 -4.96
N GLY A 143 34.86 3.94 -5.08
CA GLY A 143 35.81 4.75 -5.83
C GLY A 143 35.36 5.02 -7.27
N CYS A 144 35.68 6.20 -7.77
CA CYS A 144 35.53 6.55 -9.17
C CYS A 144 36.92 6.78 -9.74
N VAL A 145 37.28 6.01 -10.77
CA VAL A 145 38.40 6.39 -11.62
C VAL A 145 37.86 7.42 -12.59
N ALA A 146 38.50 8.58 -12.66
CA ALA A 146 38.25 9.52 -13.74
C ALA A 146 38.62 8.80 -15.04
N ILE A 147 37.65 8.58 -15.91
CA ILE A 147 37.99 8.34 -17.32
C ILE A 147 38.61 9.64 -17.79
N ALA A 148 39.92 9.62 -18.09
CA ALA A 148 40.50 10.70 -18.85
C ALA A 148 39.82 10.63 -20.22
N ASP A 149 39.10 11.69 -20.59
CA ASP A 149 38.59 11.85 -21.95
C ASP A 149 39.77 11.64 -22.91
N VAL A 150 39.63 10.64 -23.79
CA VAL A 150 40.60 10.32 -24.85
C VAL A 150 40.48 11.35 -25.97
#